data_AF-A0A9E5UDH9-F1
#
_entry.id   AF-A0A9E5UDH9-F1
#
_cell.length_a   1.000
_cell.length_b   1.000
_cell.length_c   1.000
_cell.angle_alpha   90.00
_cell.angle_beta   90.00
_cell.angle_gamma   90.00
#
_symmetry.space_group_name_H-M   'P 1'
#
loop_
_entity.id
_entity.type
_entity.pdbx_description
1 polymer ?
#
loop_
_entity_poly.entity_id
_entity_poly.type
_entity_poly.pdbx_seq_one_letter_code
_entity_poly.pdbx_strand_id
1 'polypeptide(L)'
;MWYKNKLIGKEDFIDAIFKASVKVESTQRKGRRRVILEVLNNCDLNIELQRDGEVGPEELLLMAGGVTVIKTKVPRDTRRVELSYVAKNMLIAPEKGLPVKIVAVLQ
;
A
#
# COMPACT_ATOMS: atom_id res chain seq x y z
N MET A 1 -13.96 -2.44 -14.38
CA MET A 1 -15.02 -1.42 -14.29
C MET A 1 -14.68 -0.44 -13.18
N TRP A 2 -14.90 0.85 -13.38
CA TRP A 2 -14.76 1.86 -12.33
C TRP A 2 -16.14 2.40 -11.93
N TYR A 3 -16.42 2.51 -10.63
CA TYR A 3 -17.69 3.05 -10.12
C TYR A 3 -17.55 3.52 -8.67
N LYS A 4 -17.90 4.78 -8.37
CA LYS A 4 -17.90 5.36 -7.00
C LYS A 4 -16.62 5.05 -6.20
N ASN A 5 -15.46 5.43 -6.75
CA ASN A 5 -14.14 5.15 -6.18
C ASN A 5 -13.79 3.66 -6.06
N LYS A 6 -14.50 2.75 -6.73
CA LYS A 6 -14.18 1.32 -6.75
C LYS A 6 -13.66 0.90 -8.11
N LEU A 7 -12.55 0.17 -8.12
CA LEU A 7 -12.07 -0.54 -9.30
C LEU A 7 -12.42 -2.01 -9.16
N ILE A 8 -13.22 -2.55 -10.08
CA ILE A 8 -13.79 -3.90 -10.00
C ILE A 8 -13.32 -4.71 -11.21
N GLY A 9 -12.77 -5.91 -10.97
CA GLY A 9 -12.29 -6.78 -12.04
C GLY A 9 -11.81 -8.13 -11.54
N LYS A 10 -11.26 -8.97 -12.44
CA LYS A 10 -10.60 -10.21 -12.02
C LYS A 10 -9.31 -9.87 -11.27
N GLU A 11 -8.98 -10.71 -10.29
CA GLU A 11 -7.83 -10.54 -9.41
C GLU A 11 -6.54 -10.19 -10.17
N ASP A 12 -6.15 -10.99 -11.18
CA ASP A 12 -4.92 -10.77 -11.94
C ASP A 12 -4.83 -9.38 -12.59
N PHE A 13 -5.94 -8.84 -13.08
CA PHE A 13 -5.95 -7.49 -13.68
C PHE A 13 -5.86 -6.40 -12.63
N ILE A 14 -6.58 -6.56 -11.51
CA ILE A 14 -6.60 -5.57 -10.42
C ILE A 14 -5.25 -5.54 -9.71
N ASP A 15 -4.62 -6.70 -9.50
CA ASP A 15 -3.27 -6.85 -8.97
C ASP A 15 -2.23 -6.19 -9.88
N ALA A 16 -2.28 -6.45 -11.20
CA ALA A 16 -1.40 -5.81 -12.16
C ALA A 16 -1.51 -4.27 -12.13
N ILE A 17 -2.73 -3.73 -12.03
CA ILE A 17 -2.96 -2.29 -11.91
C ILE A 17 -2.38 -1.76 -10.60
N PHE A 18 -2.62 -2.43 -9.46
CA PHE A 18 -2.08 -2.00 -8.18
C PHE A 18 -0.55 -1.93 -8.22
N LYS A 19 0.10 -2.99 -8.72
CA LYS A 19 1.57 -3.07 -8.84
C LYS A 19 2.15 -1.99 -9.77
N ALA A 20 1.44 -1.65 -10.84
CA ALA A 20 1.87 -0.58 -11.74
C ALA A 20 1.69 0.83 -11.12
N SER A 21 0.68 0.99 -10.25
CA SER A 21 0.29 2.27 -9.66
C SER A 21 1.10 2.62 -8.41
N VAL A 22 1.35 1.64 -7.53
CA VAL A 22 1.92 1.90 -6.19
C VAL A 22 3.42 1.65 -6.20
N LYS A 23 4.21 2.68 -5.90
CA LYS A 23 5.67 2.64 -5.86
C LYS A 23 6.20 3.22 -4.55
N VAL A 24 7.20 2.56 -3.96
CA VAL A 24 7.96 3.13 -2.85
C VAL A 24 9.08 3.99 -3.44
N GLU A 25 9.00 5.30 -3.27
CA GLU A 25 9.97 6.24 -3.83
C GLU A 25 11.20 6.39 -2.95
N SER A 26 11.00 6.46 -1.63
CA SER A 26 12.09 6.60 -0.68
C SER A 26 11.83 5.81 0.59
N THR A 27 12.92 5.41 1.24
CA THR A 27 12.90 4.76 2.54
C THR A 27 13.95 5.40 3.42
N GLN A 28 13.57 5.77 4.64
CA GLN A 28 14.48 6.42 5.59
C GLN A 28 14.33 5.77 6.96
N ARG A 29 15.44 5.31 7.53
CA ARG A 29 15.48 4.88 8.93
C ARG A 29 15.55 6.11 9.85
N LYS A 30 14.57 6.23 10.74
CA LYS A 30 14.57 7.25 11.80
C LYS A 30 14.94 6.58 13.13
N GLY A 31 16.25 6.48 13.38
CA GLY A 31 16.79 5.78 14.54
C GLY A 31 16.69 4.26 14.44
N ARG A 32 16.67 3.56 15.58
CA ARG A 32 16.81 2.09 15.62
C ARG A 32 15.56 1.30 15.23
N ARG A 33 14.36 1.83 15.46
CA ARG A 33 13.10 1.07 15.37
C ARG A 33 11.98 1.79 14.61
N ARG A 34 12.28 2.87 13.88
CA ARG A 34 11.28 3.59 13.08
C ARG A 34 11.78 3.76 11.67
N VAL A 35 10.85 3.67 10.73
CA VAL A 35 11.09 3.90 9.32
C VAL A 35 10.03 4.86 8.79
N ILE A 36 10.45 5.66 7.83
CA ILE A 36 9.60 6.53 7.02
C ILE A 36 9.68 5.98 5.60
N LEU A 37 8.52 5.75 5.00
CA LEU A 37 8.38 5.32 3.61
C LEU A 37 7.60 6.40 2.87
N GLU A 38 8.07 6.80 1.70
CA GLU A 38 7.30 7.64 0.77
C GLU A 38 6.74 6.73 -0.31
N VAL A 39 5.41 6.66 -0.39
CA VAL A 39 4.71 5.78 -1.31
C VAL A 39 3.91 6.62 -2.29
N LEU A 40 4.31 6.59 -3.56
CA LEU A 40 3.60 7.20 -4.67
C LEU A 40 2.48 6.27 -5.14
N ASN A 41 1.30 6.85 -5.36
CA ASN A 41 0.24 6.24 -6.14
C ASN A 41 0.07 7.00 -7.46
N ASN A 42 0.48 6.36 -8.55
CA ASN A 42 0.51 6.95 -9.90
C ASN A 42 -0.79 6.70 -10.70
N CYS A 43 -1.89 6.33 -10.06
CA CYS A 43 -3.18 6.25 -10.73
C CYS A 43 -4.15 7.33 -10.23
N ASP A 44 -5.20 7.56 -11.02
CA ASP A 44 -6.23 8.57 -10.75
C ASP A 44 -7.28 8.13 -9.71
N LEU A 45 -6.99 7.06 -8.97
CA LEU A 45 -7.86 6.48 -7.95
C LEU A 45 -7.18 6.57 -6.58
N ASN A 46 -7.90 7.11 -5.59
CA ASN A 46 -7.46 6.98 -4.19
C ASN A 46 -7.50 5.50 -3.80
N ILE A 47 -6.43 4.95 -3.23
CA ILE A 47 -6.42 3.55 -2.78
C ILE A 47 -6.60 3.50 -1.27
N GLU A 48 -7.68 2.86 -0.84
CA GLU A 48 -8.06 2.70 0.56
C GLU A 48 -7.52 1.36 1.08
N LEU A 49 -6.51 1.41 1.94
CA LEU A 49 -5.83 0.23 2.46
C LEU A 49 -6.21 -0.01 3.93
N GLN A 50 -6.62 -1.24 4.24
CA GLN A 50 -6.82 -1.72 5.61
C GLN A 50 -5.77 -2.78 5.95
N ARG A 51 -5.10 -2.63 7.10
CA ARG A 51 -3.99 -3.49 7.48
C ARG A 51 -4.45 -4.93 7.67
N ASP A 52 -3.68 -5.86 7.09
CA ASP A 52 -3.89 -7.32 7.15
C ASP A 52 -2.65 -8.04 7.70
N GLY A 53 -1.83 -7.32 8.48
CA GLY A 53 -0.62 -7.84 9.09
C GLY A 53 -0.21 -7.05 10.34
N GLU A 54 1.00 -7.28 10.83
CA GLU A 54 1.45 -6.72 12.11
C GLU A 54 2.06 -5.31 12.00
N VAL A 55 2.54 -4.93 10.82
CA VAL A 55 3.35 -3.71 10.61
C VAL A 55 2.59 -2.69 9.78
N GLY A 56 2.67 -1.42 10.19
CA GLY A 56 2.07 -0.28 9.51
C GLY A 56 0.84 0.28 10.25
N PRO A 57 0.33 1.45 9.83
CA PRO A 57 -0.93 1.99 10.33
C PRO A 57 -2.12 1.06 10.03
N GLU A 58 -3.16 1.13 10.85
CA GLU A 58 -4.37 0.33 10.69
C GLU A 58 -5.11 0.63 9.39
N GLU A 59 -5.19 1.92 9.04
CA GLU A 59 -5.75 2.40 7.78
C GLU A 59 -4.74 3.33 7.08
N LEU A 60 -4.71 3.26 5.76
CA LEU A 60 -3.91 4.12 4.91
C LEU A 60 -4.71 4.57 3.70
N LEU A 61 -4.59 5.85 3.36
CA LEU A 61 -5.11 6.40 2.11
C LEU A 61 -3.93 6.77 1.21
N LEU A 62 -3.81 6.09 0.08
CA LEU A 62 -2.89 6.49 -0.98
C LEU A 62 -3.63 7.44 -1.92
N MET A 63 -3.31 8.74 -1.85
CA MET A 63 -3.99 9.75 -2.66
C MET A 63 -3.71 9.53 -4.15
N ALA A 64 -4.72 9.69 -5.00
CA ALA A 64 -4.57 9.66 -6.45
C ALA A 64 -3.49 10.63 -6.92
N GLY A 65 -2.56 10.16 -7.76
CA GLY A 65 -1.44 10.94 -8.30
C GLY A 65 -0.48 11.50 -7.24
N GLY A 66 -0.53 11.02 -5.99
CA GLY A 66 0.12 11.65 -4.84
C GLY A 66 1.06 10.72 -4.07
N VAL A 67 1.90 11.35 -3.24
CA VAL A 67 2.82 10.67 -2.33
C VAL A 67 2.21 10.64 -0.93
N THR A 68 2.13 9.46 -0.35
CA THR A 68 1.74 9.24 1.05
C THR A 68 2.97 8.88 1.89
N VAL A 69 3.18 9.63 2.98
CA VAL A 69 4.28 9.38 3.93
C VAL A 69 3.81 8.44 5.03
N ILE A 70 4.36 7.22 5.05
CA ILE A 70 4.05 6.20 6.05
C ILE A 70 5.15 6.17 7.11
N LYS A 71 4.77 6.34 8.38
CA LYS A 71 5.68 6.24 9.53
C LYS A 71 5.31 5.00 10.33
N THR A 72 6.22 4.04 10.45
CA THR A 72 5.95 2.79 11.18
C THR A 72 7.12 2.35 12.05
N LYS A 73 6.81 1.52 13.05
CA LYS A 73 7.81 0.86 13.88
C LYS A 73 8.18 -0.48 13.26
N VAL A 74 9.47 -0.80 13.28
CA VAL A 74 10.01 -2.07 12.78
C VAL A 74 11.01 -2.65 13.77
N PRO A 75 11.22 -3.97 13.77
CA PRO A 75 12.32 -4.60 14.52
C PRO A 75 13.67 -3.95 14.19
N ARG A 76 14.59 -3.94 15.16
CA ARG A 76 15.85 -3.17 15.08
C ARG A 76 16.65 -3.48 13.81
N ASP A 77 16.76 -4.76 13.48
CA ASP A 77 17.64 -5.26 12.41
C ASP A 77 16.88 -5.60 11.12
N THR A 78 15.66 -5.07 10.97
CA THR A 78 14.86 -5.21 9.75
C THR A 78 15.60 -4.62 8.55
N ARG A 79 15.87 -5.40 7.51
CA ARG A 79 16.40 -4.85 6.24
C ARG A 79 15.33 -4.67 5.17
N ARG A 80 14.22 -5.38 5.32
CA ARG A 80 13.08 -5.38 4.42
C ARG A 80 11.80 -5.20 5.24
N VAL A 81 11.03 -4.19 4.88
CA VAL A 81 9.71 -3.93 5.47
C VAL A 81 8.66 -4.43 4.48
N GLU A 82 7.74 -5.22 4.98
CA GLU A 82 6.61 -5.72 4.23
C GLU A 82 5.34 -5.27 4.94
N LEU A 83 4.58 -4.40 4.29
CA LEU A 83 3.29 -3.95 4.81
C LEU A 83 2.18 -4.72 4.08
N SER A 84 1.46 -5.56 4.81
CA SER A 84 0.35 -6.34 4.28
C SER A 84 -0.97 -5.60 4.52
N TYR A 85 -1.73 -5.41 3.45
CA TYR A 85 -2.97 -4.64 3.43
C TYR A 85 -4.02 -5.30 2.52
N VAL A 86 -5.28 -4.96 2.71
CA VAL A 86 -6.35 -5.17 1.74
C VAL A 86 -6.74 -3.81 1.16
N ALA A 87 -6.68 -3.69 -0.17
CA ALA A 87 -7.19 -2.55 -0.91
C ALA A 87 -8.71 -2.64 -1.01
N LYS A 88 -9.42 -2.03 -0.06
CA LYS A 88 -10.88 -2.11 0.12
C LYS A 88 -11.67 -1.72 -1.12
N ASN A 89 -11.16 -0.75 -1.88
CA ASN A 89 -11.84 -0.20 -3.04
C ASN A 89 -11.32 -0.77 -4.38
N MET A 90 -10.44 -1.77 -4.34
CA MET A 90 -10.02 -2.55 -5.50
C MET A 90 -10.62 -3.96 -5.40
N LEU A 91 -11.83 -4.14 -5.93
CA LEU A 91 -12.66 -5.33 -5.72
C LEU A 91 -12.35 -6.45 -6.73
N ILE A 92 -12.09 -7.65 -6.18
CA ILE A 92 -11.82 -8.88 -6.93
C ILE A 92 -13.01 -9.87 -6.89
N ALA A 93 -13.95 -9.65 -5.97
CA ALA A 93 -15.25 -10.31 -5.89
C ALA A 93 -16.24 -9.35 -5.18
N PRO A 94 -17.54 -9.66 -5.10
CA PRO A 94 -18.49 -8.86 -4.33
C PRO A 94 -17.97 -8.66 -2.90
N GLU A 95 -17.83 -7.39 -2.50
CA GLU A 95 -17.37 -6.97 -1.16
C GLU A 95 -15.97 -7.46 -0.74
N LYS A 96 -15.20 -8.05 -1.66
CA LYS A 96 -13.86 -8.55 -1.41
C LYS A 96 -12.81 -7.65 -2.09
N GLY A 97 -12.05 -6.93 -1.28
CA GLY A 97 -10.89 -6.15 -1.72
C GLY A 97 -9.69 -7.01 -2.11
N LEU A 98 -8.75 -6.43 -2.83
CA LEU A 98 -7.51 -7.07 -3.25
C LEU A 98 -6.50 -7.12 -2.08
N PRO A 99 -6.02 -8.29 -1.66
CA PRO A 99 -4.87 -8.40 -0.75
C PRO A 99 -3.60 -7.93 -1.47
N VAL A 100 -2.84 -7.04 -0.84
CA VAL A 100 -1.66 -6.40 -1.42
C VAL A 100 -0.53 -6.31 -0.43
N LYS A 101 0.69 -6.20 -0.95
CA LYS A 101 1.91 -6.02 -0.17
C LYS A 101 2.71 -4.85 -0.71
N ILE A 102 3.03 -3.91 0.17
CA ILE A 102 3.98 -2.83 -0.12
C ILE A 102 5.32 -3.24 0.50
N VAL A 103 6.28 -3.54 -0.36
CA VAL A 103 7.62 -4.02 0.04
C VAL A 103 8.63 -2.90 -0.15
N ALA A 104 9.41 -2.65 0.89
CA ALA A 104 10.45 -1.63 0.90
C ALA A 104 11.76 -2.21 1.44
N VAL A 105 12.86 -1.97 0.74
CA VAL A 105 14.21 -2.29 1.24
C VAL A 105 14.75 -1.05 1.94
N LEU A 106 15.17 -1.21 3.19
CA LEU A 106 15.73 -0.12 3.97
C LEU A 106 17.20 0.05 3.59
N GLN A 107 17.55 1.26 3.16
CA GLN A 107 18.94 1.69 2.96
C GLN A 107 19.60 2.01 4.31
#